data_AF-A0A0S2JEQ8-F1
#
_entry.id   AF-A0A0S2JEQ8-F1
#
_cell.length_a   1.000
_cell.length_b   1.000
_cell.length_c   1.000
_cell.angle_alpha   90.00
_cell.angle_beta   90.00
_cell.angle_gamma   90.00
#
_symmetry.space_group_name_H-M   'P 1'
#
loop_
_entity.id
_entity.type
_entity.pdbx_description
1 polymer ?
#
loop_
_entity_poly.entity_id
_entity_poly.type
_entity_poly.pdbx_seq_one_letter_code
_entity_poly.pdbx_strand_id
1 'polypeptide(L)'
;MRKFLSSPVKMALSDAENASYQNALKHVTELSLNLTAVKVENRPEDFLGWCTELIDVCRNRINMNLLEEQQLPILKKLEQVLVLGASVSQFKMARIAPWPIFTAFIEQQASLHALEERLALLDYIQLIKVKSLTEMTELERLAFAGKHTNQHCHTQFNFDVEWFASTKGAKVFHTLLAQQPESFDLALSHIPESGDVTPKQYQKFVSAYKKIFTRYTVEKKSGEKAPLAPATRLLAMKRPDQFIALTNAKIDVLCQGLSIAKFNAFDFDSYWRDMIGTLRTFAWWHQIEPEDEREAKLWQVRAVLVDLFMFADEDFAFGSNYLRIRDKKLNSVKSTYKSTRRSRVKLTHEEVVEQALAQEGIPDYVQTNRDTILKQVKAGKDVEHVIGLMRAIFG
;
A
#
# COMPACT_ATOMS: atom_id res chain seq x y z
N MET A 1 -20.09 3.98 23.52
CA MET A 1 -18.88 3.14 23.53
C MET A 1 -19.03 1.75 24.18
N ARG A 2 -19.25 1.60 25.50
CA ARG A 2 -19.20 0.25 26.15
C ARG A 2 -20.08 -0.84 25.53
N LYS A 3 -21.34 -0.52 25.21
CA LYS A 3 -22.27 -1.44 24.52
C LYS A 3 -21.79 -1.82 23.11
N PHE A 4 -21.10 -0.89 22.44
CA PHE A 4 -20.54 -1.11 21.10
C PHE A 4 -19.29 -2.01 21.18
N LEU A 5 -18.36 -1.77 22.11
CA LEU A 5 -17.17 -2.62 22.27
C LEU A 5 -17.49 -4.07 22.64
N SER A 6 -18.64 -4.30 23.28
CA SER A 6 -19.11 -5.64 23.69
C SER A 6 -20.08 -6.28 22.70
N SER A 7 -20.50 -5.59 21.63
CA SER A 7 -21.48 -6.16 20.69
C SER A 7 -20.99 -7.40 19.93
N PRO A 8 -19.69 -7.56 19.59
CA PRO A 8 -19.23 -8.76 18.87
C PRO A 8 -19.45 -10.08 19.61
N VAL A 9 -19.59 -10.07 20.94
CA VAL A 9 -19.91 -11.27 21.75
C VAL A 9 -21.25 -11.90 21.34
N LYS A 10 -22.16 -11.11 20.76
CA LYS A 10 -23.48 -11.58 20.30
C LYS A 10 -23.52 -11.91 18.81
N MET A 11 -22.42 -11.67 18.09
CA MET A 11 -22.32 -11.90 16.64
C MET A 11 -21.85 -13.34 16.36
N ALA A 12 -22.20 -13.85 15.17
CA ALA A 12 -21.71 -15.14 14.69
C ALA A 12 -20.30 -15.00 14.10
N LEU A 13 -19.29 -14.86 14.97
CA LEU A 13 -17.88 -14.73 14.59
C LEU A 13 -17.29 -16.07 14.18
N SER A 14 -16.52 -16.10 13.10
CA SER A 14 -15.57 -17.19 12.82
C SER A 14 -14.40 -17.19 13.80
N ASP A 15 -13.61 -18.27 13.82
CA ASP A 15 -12.42 -18.37 14.67
C ASP A 15 -11.42 -17.22 14.43
N ALA A 16 -11.23 -16.82 13.18
CA ALA A 16 -10.36 -15.71 12.81
C ALA A 16 -10.92 -14.36 13.28
N GLU A 17 -12.22 -14.11 13.06
CA GLU A 17 -12.90 -12.89 13.54
C GLU A 17 -12.87 -12.79 15.07
N ASN A 18 -13.11 -13.90 15.77
CA ASN A 18 -13.02 -13.95 17.23
C ASN A 18 -11.59 -13.72 17.72
N ALA A 19 -10.57 -14.30 17.08
CA ALA A 19 -9.17 -14.04 17.42
C ALA A 19 -8.81 -12.55 17.25
N SER A 20 -9.23 -11.92 16.15
CA SER A 20 -9.07 -10.48 15.91
C SER A 20 -9.80 -9.65 16.97
N TYR A 21 -11.04 -10.01 17.32
CA TYR A 21 -11.81 -9.34 18.37
C TYR A 21 -11.11 -9.40 19.73
N GLN A 22 -10.69 -10.59 20.18
CA GLN A 22 -9.97 -10.76 21.45
C GLN A 22 -8.65 -9.99 21.45
N ASN A 23 -7.96 -9.91 20.31
CA ASN A 23 -6.74 -9.12 20.21
C ASN A 23 -7.02 -7.61 20.29
N ALA A 24 -8.09 -7.12 19.65
CA ALA A 24 -8.51 -5.72 19.73
C ALA A 24 -8.83 -5.32 21.18
N LEU A 25 -9.53 -6.18 21.94
CA LEU A 25 -9.90 -5.89 23.34
C LEU A 25 -8.69 -5.64 24.26
N LYS A 26 -7.55 -6.29 24.01
CA LYS A 26 -6.31 -6.05 24.75
C LYS A 26 -5.86 -4.59 24.63
N HIS A 27 -5.92 -4.03 23.42
CA HIS A 27 -5.55 -2.63 23.16
C HIS A 27 -6.64 -1.65 23.60
N VAL A 28 -7.91 -2.02 23.47
CA VAL A 28 -9.05 -1.21 23.94
C VAL A 28 -8.99 -0.98 25.45
N THR A 29 -8.50 -1.94 26.23
CA THR A 29 -8.39 -1.82 27.69
C THR A 29 -7.48 -0.65 28.09
N GLU A 30 -6.32 -0.55 27.44
CA GLU A 30 -5.32 0.52 27.62
C GLU A 30 -5.80 1.90 27.13
N LEU A 31 -6.79 1.91 26.23
CA LEU A 31 -7.37 3.13 25.63
C LEU A 31 -8.78 3.42 26.16
N SER A 32 -9.20 2.74 27.22
CA SER A 32 -10.61 2.67 27.61
C SER A 32 -11.21 4.04 27.95
N LEU A 33 -10.50 4.89 28.70
CA LEU A 33 -10.95 6.23 29.03
C LEU A 33 -11.17 7.08 27.77
N ASN A 34 -10.15 7.13 26.90
CA ASN A 34 -10.17 7.87 25.64
C ASN A 34 -11.31 7.41 24.73
N LEU A 35 -11.51 6.10 24.59
CA LEU A 35 -12.59 5.52 23.80
C LEU A 35 -13.97 5.82 24.41
N THR A 36 -14.10 5.72 25.74
CA THR A 36 -15.40 5.97 26.39
C THR A 36 -15.88 7.41 26.31
N ALA A 37 -14.97 8.37 26.13
CA ALA A 37 -15.29 9.77 25.88
C ALA A 37 -15.92 10.01 24.49
N VAL A 38 -15.79 9.05 23.56
CA VAL A 38 -16.37 9.16 22.21
C VAL A 38 -17.82 8.65 22.18
N LYS A 39 -18.72 9.48 21.64
CA LYS A 39 -20.11 9.10 21.38
C LYS A 39 -20.19 8.21 20.14
N VAL A 40 -20.88 7.08 20.28
CA VAL A 40 -21.10 6.10 19.19
C VAL A 40 -22.59 6.03 18.90
N GLU A 41 -22.95 6.47 17.69
CA GLU A 41 -24.34 6.53 17.22
C GLU A 41 -24.68 5.35 16.32
N ASN A 42 -23.79 5.03 15.38
CA ASN A 42 -23.89 3.86 14.53
C ASN A 42 -23.54 2.59 15.34
N ARG A 43 -24.39 1.55 15.24
CA ARG A 43 -24.21 0.27 15.94
C ARG A 43 -24.43 -0.88 14.98
N PRO A 44 -23.40 -1.24 14.21
CA PRO A 44 -23.49 -2.33 13.25
C PRO A 44 -23.79 -3.67 13.92
N GLU A 45 -24.55 -4.50 13.22
CA GLU A 45 -24.94 -5.84 13.68
C GLU A 45 -23.96 -6.94 13.24
N ASP A 46 -23.03 -6.62 12.35
CA ASP A 46 -21.97 -7.50 11.87
C ASP A 46 -20.57 -7.02 12.29
N PHE A 47 -19.60 -7.95 12.20
CA PHE A 47 -18.24 -7.71 12.65
C PHE A 47 -17.46 -6.76 11.75
N LEU A 48 -17.73 -6.77 10.44
CA LEU A 48 -17.09 -5.84 9.49
C LEU A 48 -17.46 -4.40 9.85
N GLY A 49 -18.76 -4.13 10.02
CA GLY A 49 -19.25 -2.83 10.43
C GLY A 49 -18.69 -2.43 11.79
N TRP A 50 -18.59 -3.36 12.74
CA TRP A 50 -17.95 -3.09 14.03
C TRP A 50 -16.49 -2.65 13.88
N CYS A 51 -15.70 -3.35 13.06
CA CYS A 51 -14.32 -2.96 12.76
C CYS A 51 -14.26 -1.57 12.13
N THR A 52 -15.05 -1.32 11.09
CA THR A 52 -15.07 -0.05 10.35
C THR A 52 -15.47 1.14 11.24
N GLU A 53 -16.50 0.98 12.06
CA GLU A 53 -16.94 2.03 13.01
C GLU A 53 -15.85 2.33 14.03
N LEU A 54 -15.17 1.31 14.56
CA LEU A 54 -14.10 1.52 15.54
C LEU A 54 -12.82 2.09 14.89
N ILE A 55 -12.53 1.75 13.63
CA ILE A 55 -11.45 2.39 12.86
C ILE A 55 -11.72 3.90 12.72
N ASP A 56 -12.95 4.28 12.35
CA ASP A 56 -13.33 5.68 12.25
C ASP A 56 -13.23 6.38 13.62
N VAL A 57 -13.66 5.73 14.71
CA VAL A 57 -13.44 6.25 16.07
C VAL A 57 -11.95 6.53 16.30
N CYS A 58 -11.09 5.54 16.03
CA CYS A 58 -9.65 5.63 16.27
C CYS A 58 -8.97 6.73 15.46
N ARG A 59 -9.40 6.95 14.20
CA ARG A 59 -8.76 7.90 13.29
C ARG A 59 -9.30 9.32 13.41
N ASN A 60 -10.62 9.45 13.58
CA ASN A 60 -11.31 10.71 13.34
C ASN A 60 -11.99 11.30 14.58
N ARG A 61 -12.39 10.47 15.55
CA ARG A 61 -13.23 10.93 16.69
C ARG A 61 -12.54 10.91 18.04
N ILE A 62 -11.44 10.18 18.20
CA ILE A 62 -10.62 10.28 19.41
C ILE A 62 -9.98 11.66 19.47
N ASN A 63 -10.06 12.28 20.65
CA ASN A 63 -9.33 13.52 20.92
C ASN A 63 -7.84 13.20 21.14
N MET A 64 -7.04 13.41 20.09
CA MET A 64 -5.59 13.16 20.12
C MET A 64 -4.84 13.97 21.18
N ASN A 65 -5.38 15.13 21.61
CA ASN A 65 -4.76 15.95 22.67
C ASN A 65 -4.89 15.35 24.07
N LEU A 66 -5.78 14.36 24.24
CA LEU A 66 -6.00 13.67 25.51
C LEU A 66 -5.31 12.30 25.55
N LEU A 67 -4.55 11.92 24.52
CA LEU A 67 -3.74 10.71 24.51
C LEU A 67 -2.38 10.99 25.13
N GLU A 68 -1.96 10.09 26.00
CA GLU A 68 -0.58 10.05 26.49
C GLU A 68 0.34 9.51 25.38
N GLU A 69 1.61 9.93 25.38
CA GLU A 69 2.59 9.52 24.36
C GLU A 69 2.71 7.99 24.25
N GLN A 70 2.66 7.29 25.39
CA GLN A 70 2.68 5.83 25.46
C GLN A 70 1.45 5.14 24.85
N GLN A 71 0.33 5.85 24.72
CA GLN A 71 -0.91 5.32 24.13
C GLN A 71 -0.92 5.42 22.61
N LEU A 72 -0.13 6.31 21.99
CA LEU A 72 -0.11 6.48 20.54
C LEU A 72 0.28 5.19 19.78
N PRO A 73 1.32 4.43 20.18
CA PRO A 73 1.63 3.16 19.56
C PRO A 73 0.55 2.09 19.79
N ILE A 74 -0.19 2.18 20.90
CA ILE A 74 -1.28 1.26 21.22
C ILE A 74 -2.49 1.54 20.33
N LEU A 75 -2.84 2.81 20.13
CA LEU A 75 -3.89 3.22 19.19
C LEU A 75 -3.58 2.74 17.78
N LYS A 76 -2.34 2.93 17.32
CA LYS A 76 -1.89 2.43 16.02
C LYS A 76 -1.98 0.91 15.90
N LYS A 77 -1.65 0.17 16.96
CA LYS A 77 -1.81 -1.30 16.99
C LYS A 77 -3.28 -1.71 16.96
N LEU A 78 -4.14 -1.03 17.71
CA LEU A 78 -5.58 -1.28 17.69
C LEU A 78 -6.11 -1.10 16.26
N GLU A 79 -5.78 0.01 15.61
CA GLU A 79 -6.14 0.28 14.22
C GLU A 79 -5.69 -0.85 13.28
N GLN A 80 -4.44 -1.30 13.37
CA GLN A 80 -3.93 -2.40 12.55
C GLN A 80 -4.69 -3.71 12.75
N VAL A 81 -5.06 -4.03 14.00
CA VAL A 81 -5.86 -5.23 14.31
C VAL A 81 -7.27 -5.11 13.72
N LEU A 82 -7.87 -3.93 13.76
CA LEU A 82 -9.21 -3.70 13.20
C LEU A 82 -9.20 -3.75 11.68
N VAL A 83 -8.20 -3.16 11.03
CA VAL A 83 -8.00 -3.22 9.57
C VAL A 83 -7.84 -4.68 9.10
N LEU A 84 -7.08 -5.48 9.85
CA LEU A 84 -6.97 -6.92 9.62
C LEU A 84 -8.33 -7.61 9.79
N GLY A 85 -9.05 -7.33 10.87
CA GLY A 85 -10.39 -7.91 11.13
C GLY A 85 -11.42 -7.58 10.05
N ALA A 86 -11.45 -6.33 9.58
CA ALA A 86 -12.28 -5.90 8.46
C ALA A 86 -11.94 -6.67 7.18
N SER A 87 -10.64 -6.74 6.84
CA SER A 87 -10.16 -7.48 5.66
C SER A 87 -10.54 -8.96 5.72
N VAL A 88 -10.34 -9.62 6.87
CA VAL A 88 -10.72 -11.03 7.08
C VAL A 88 -12.22 -11.24 6.86
N SER A 89 -13.05 -10.32 7.35
CA SER A 89 -14.51 -10.36 7.18
C SER A 89 -14.91 -10.20 5.70
N GLN A 90 -14.23 -9.31 4.97
CA GLN A 90 -14.45 -9.12 3.53
C GLN A 90 -14.03 -10.38 2.73
N PHE A 91 -12.89 -10.99 3.04
CA PHE A 91 -12.44 -12.23 2.39
C PHE A 91 -13.38 -13.43 2.62
N LYS A 92 -14.04 -13.49 3.78
CA LYS A 92 -15.08 -14.49 4.05
C LYS A 92 -16.19 -14.42 2.99
N MET A 93 -16.57 -13.22 2.56
CA MET A 93 -17.52 -13.03 1.48
C MET A 93 -16.97 -13.54 0.13
N ALA A 94 -15.71 -13.22 -0.20
CA ALA A 94 -15.07 -13.66 -1.44
C ALA A 94 -15.09 -15.18 -1.63
N ARG A 95 -15.06 -15.96 -0.55
CA ARG A 95 -15.06 -17.44 -0.59
C ARG A 95 -16.38 -18.03 -1.09
N ILE A 96 -17.50 -17.36 -0.80
CA ILE A 96 -18.85 -17.87 -1.07
C ILE A 96 -19.59 -17.08 -2.16
N ALA A 97 -19.04 -15.93 -2.56
CA ALA A 97 -19.68 -15.03 -3.52
C ALA A 97 -19.81 -15.68 -4.90
N PRO A 98 -21.03 -15.73 -5.49
CA PRO A 98 -21.18 -15.95 -6.93
C PRO A 98 -20.68 -14.73 -7.70
N TRP A 99 -20.47 -14.89 -9.01
CA TRP A 99 -19.92 -13.84 -9.87
C TRP A 99 -20.58 -12.46 -9.73
N PRO A 100 -21.93 -12.32 -9.75
CA PRO A 100 -22.56 -11.00 -9.64
C PRO A 100 -22.26 -10.28 -8.32
N ILE A 101 -22.05 -11.03 -7.22
CA ILE A 101 -21.72 -10.47 -5.92
C ILE A 101 -20.23 -10.10 -5.86
N PHE A 102 -19.38 -10.91 -6.49
CA PHE A 102 -17.96 -10.60 -6.65
C PHE A 102 -17.78 -9.30 -7.44
N THR A 103 -18.39 -9.17 -8.62
CA THR A 103 -18.26 -7.97 -9.46
C THR A 103 -18.87 -6.74 -8.81
N ALA A 104 -20.08 -6.85 -8.23
CA ALA A 104 -20.70 -5.75 -7.50
C ALA A 104 -19.82 -5.23 -6.36
N PHE A 105 -19.15 -6.13 -5.63
CA PHE A 105 -18.22 -5.72 -4.59
C PHE A 105 -16.99 -5.00 -5.16
N ILE A 106 -16.38 -5.54 -6.22
CA ILE A 106 -15.23 -4.88 -6.88
C ILE A 106 -15.60 -3.46 -7.33
N GLU A 107 -16.78 -3.28 -7.94
CA GLU A 107 -17.26 -1.95 -8.37
C GLU A 107 -17.57 -1.04 -7.19
N GLN A 108 -18.12 -1.57 -6.10
CA GLN A 108 -18.32 -0.80 -4.87
C GLN A 108 -16.99 -0.31 -4.27
N GLN A 109 -15.92 -1.10 -4.41
CA GLN A 109 -14.57 -0.76 -3.94
C GLN A 109 -13.78 0.09 -4.95
N ALA A 110 -14.35 0.43 -6.11
CA ALA A 110 -13.60 0.98 -7.23
C ALA A 110 -12.86 2.28 -6.90
N SER A 111 -13.53 3.22 -6.23
CA SER A 111 -12.94 4.51 -5.85
C SER A 111 -11.86 4.35 -4.78
N LEU A 112 -12.15 3.62 -3.70
CA LEU A 112 -11.24 3.40 -2.58
C LEU A 112 -9.95 2.71 -3.01
N HIS A 113 -10.04 1.74 -3.93
CA HIS A 113 -8.89 0.96 -4.37
C HIS A 113 -8.22 1.45 -5.66
N ALA A 114 -8.63 2.61 -6.20
CA ALA A 114 -8.16 3.14 -7.48
C ALA A 114 -8.28 2.11 -8.62
N LEU A 115 -9.44 1.45 -8.73
CA LEU A 115 -9.68 0.37 -9.71
C LEU A 115 -9.36 0.82 -11.14
N GLU A 116 -9.70 2.05 -11.52
CA GLU A 116 -9.40 2.55 -12.87
C GLU A 116 -7.89 2.67 -13.14
N GLU A 117 -7.07 3.13 -12.17
CA GLU A 117 -5.60 3.11 -12.33
C GLU A 117 -5.05 1.68 -12.40
N ARG A 118 -5.63 0.77 -11.62
CA ARG A 118 -5.26 -0.65 -11.62
C ARG A 118 -5.56 -1.31 -12.96
N LEU A 119 -6.73 -1.07 -13.52
CA LEU A 119 -7.12 -1.56 -14.84
C LEU A 119 -6.25 -0.94 -15.94
N ALA A 120 -5.96 0.37 -15.86
CA ALA A 120 -5.06 1.04 -16.80
C ALA A 120 -3.64 0.45 -16.79
N LEU A 121 -3.11 0.07 -15.61
CA LEU A 121 -1.86 -0.68 -15.53
C LEU A 121 -1.97 -2.02 -16.27
N LEU A 122 -3.03 -2.79 -16.07
CA LEU A 122 -3.19 -4.10 -16.72
C LEU A 122 -3.37 -3.96 -18.24
N ASP A 123 -4.09 -2.94 -18.72
CA ASP A 123 -4.21 -2.61 -20.14
C ASP A 123 -2.83 -2.29 -20.74
N TYR A 124 -2.01 -1.51 -20.03
CA TYR A 124 -0.64 -1.23 -20.45
C TYR A 124 0.24 -2.49 -20.48
N ILE A 125 0.14 -3.34 -19.46
CA ILE A 125 0.87 -4.62 -19.42
C ILE A 125 0.45 -5.52 -20.59
N GLN A 126 -0.84 -5.58 -20.91
CA GLN A 126 -1.37 -6.32 -22.06
C GLN A 126 -0.79 -5.81 -23.39
N LEU A 127 -0.58 -4.50 -23.53
CA LEU A 127 0.05 -3.91 -24.72
C LEU A 127 1.52 -4.32 -24.85
N ILE A 128 2.28 -4.32 -23.75
CA ILE A 128 3.74 -4.56 -23.81
C ILE A 128 4.10 -6.05 -23.75
N LYS A 129 3.23 -6.94 -23.26
CA LYS A 129 3.56 -8.37 -23.08
C LYS A 129 3.78 -9.16 -24.37
N VAL A 130 3.54 -8.54 -25.53
CA VAL A 130 3.96 -9.07 -26.84
C VAL A 130 5.48 -9.08 -27.00
N LYS A 131 6.19 -8.29 -26.20
CA LYS A 131 7.65 -8.27 -26.09
C LYS A 131 8.10 -9.23 -25.00
N SER A 132 9.23 -9.89 -25.23
CA SER A 132 10.00 -10.50 -24.14
C SER A 132 10.53 -9.43 -23.17
N LEU A 133 10.83 -9.80 -21.93
CA LEU A 133 11.47 -8.90 -20.95
C LEU A 133 12.81 -8.36 -21.47
N THR A 134 13.49 -9.13 -22.31
CA THR A 134 14.73 -8.74 -22.97
C THR A 134 14.53 -7.57 -23.94
N GLU A 135 13.41 -7.59 -24.68
CA GLU A 135 13.06 -6.55 -25.66
C GLU A 135 12.39 -5.32 -25.02
N MET A 136 11.88 -5.45 -23.79
CA MET A 136 11.32 -4.34 -23.03
C MET A 136 12.39 -3.33 -22.63
N THR A 137 12.05 -2.05 -22.77
CA THR A 137 12.81 -0.94 -22.17
C THR A 137 12.89 -1.10 -20.66
N GLU A 138 13.81 -0.38 -20.02
CA GLU A 138 13.95 -0.43 -18.56
C GLU A 138 12.63 -0.07 -17.86
N LEU A 139 11.94 0.99 -18.28
CA LEU A 139 10.68 1.42 -17.66
C LEU A 139 9.55 0.42 -17.89
N GLU A 140 9.45 -0.20 -19.06
CA GLU A 140 8.49 -1.28 -19.32
C GLU A 140 8.74 -2.48 -18.40
N ARG A 141 10.00 -2.91 -18.27
CA ARG A 141 10.40 -3.99 -17.33
C ARG A 141 10.08 -3.62 -15.90
N LEU A 142 10.32 -2.38 -15.48
CA LEU A 142 10.00 -1.92 -14.13
C LEU A 142 8.48 -1.84 -13.89
N ALA A 143 7.70 -1.50 -14.91
CA ALA A 143 6.24 -1.54 -14.83
C ALA A 143 5.74 -2.98 -14.63
N PHE A 144 6.24 -3.93 -15.44
CA PHE A 144 5.95 -5.35 -15.30
C PHE A 144 6.40 -5.88 -13.92
N ALA A 145 7.57 -5.45 -13.43
CA ALA A 145 8.12 -5.87 -12.15
C ALA A 145 7.49 -5.19 -10.93
N GLY A 146 6.71 -4.11 -11.10
CA GLY A 146 6.08 -3.40 -9.99
C GLY A 146 7.04 -2.51 -9.19
N LYS A 147 7.81 -1.64 -9.85
CA LYS A 147 8.70 -0.66 -9.20
C LYS A 147 8.58 0.71 -9.87
N HIS A 148 7.96 1.66 -9.17
CA HIS A 148 7.80 3.02 -9.67
C HIS A 148 9.10 3.82 -9.47
N THR A 149 9.44 4.66 -10.44
CA THR A 149 10.60 5.57 -10.37
C THR A 149 10.20 6.95 -10.87
N ASN A 150 10.99 7.98 -10.53
CA ASN A 150 10.74 9.34 -11.03
C ASN A 150 10.90 9.49 -12.55
N GLN A 151 11.40 8.47 -13.26
CA GLN A 151 11.51 8.45 -14.72
C GLN A 151 10.21 8.01 -15.39
N HIS A 152 9.27 7.40 -14.67
CA HIS A 152 7.93 7.11 -15.18
C HIS A 152 7.17 8.43 -15.33
N CYS A 153 7.07 8.91 -16.57
CA CYS A 153 6.38 10.16 -16.86
C CYS A 153 4.87 9.98 -16.73
N HIS A 154 4.22 10.85 -15.96
CA HIS A 154 2.77 10.81 -15.70
C HIS A 154 1.88 10.92 -16.95
N THR A 155 2.40 11.36 -18.09
CA THR A 155 1.67 11.41 -19.36
C THR A 155 1.68 10.08 -20.12
N GLN A 156 2.65 9.20 -19.83
CA GLN A 156 2.78 7.89 -20.45
C GLN A 156 2.35 6.77 -19.48
N PHE A 157 2.73 6.91 -18.21
CA PHE A 157 2.36 6.03 -17.11
C PHE A 157 1.34 6.78 -16.26
N ASN A 158 0.09 6.79 -16.70
CA ASN A 158 -1.03 7.45 -16.03
C ASN A 158 -1.68 6.59 -14.92
N PHE A 159 -0.87 5.72 -14.31
CA PHE A 159 -1.23 4.77 -13.27
C PHE A 159 -0.01 4.47 -12.39
N ASP A 160 -0.22 4.05 -11.14
CA ASP A 160 0.87 3.55 -10.33
C ASP A 160 1.31 2.14 -10.77
N VAL A 161 2.54 2.00 -11.28
CA VAL A 161 3.09 0.68 -11.61
C VAL A 161 3.24 -0.25 -10.40
N GLU A 162 3.26 0.28 -9.17
CA GLU A 162 3.33 -0.50 -7.93
C GLU A 162 1.98 -1.08 -7.49
N TRP A 163 0.88 -0.78 -8.19
CA TRP A 163 -0.38 -1.51 -8.02
C TRP A 163 -0.18 -3.01 -8.28
N PHE A 164 -0.89 -3.87 -7.55
CA PHE A 164 -0.71 -5.33 -7.56
C PHE A 164 0.70 -5.80 -7.13
N ALA A 165 1.11 -5.35 -5.93
CA ALA A 165 2.35 -5.68 -5.22
C ALA A 165 3.61 -4.96 -5.73
N SER A 166 4.03 -3.97 -4.94
CA SER A 166 5.34 -3.31 -5.06
C SER A 166 6.48 -4.29 -4.78
N THR A 167 7.48 -4.30 -5.66
CA THR A 167 8.72 -5.06 -5.49
C THR A 167 9.93 -4.15 -5.28
N LYS A 168 9.73 -2.84 -5.03
CA LYS A 168 10.83 -1.86 -4.92
C LYS A 168 11.92 -2.24 -3.91
N GLY A 169 11.54 -2.96 -2.83
CA GLY A 169 12.45 -3.44 -1.80
C GLY A 169 13.28 -4.67 -2.20
N ALA A 170 12.92 -5.37 -3.27
CA ALA A 170 13.58 -6.61 -3.71
C ALA A 170 14.82 -6.30 -4.56
N LYS A 171 15.86 -5.72 -3.95
CA LYS A 171 17.05 -5.21 -4.64
C LYS A 171 17.72 -6.26 -5.53
N VAL A 172 18.02 -7.44 -4.99
CA VAL A 172 18.63 -8.55 -5.75
C VAL A 172 17.77 -8.95 -6.96
N PHE A 173 16.46 -9.03 -6.80
CA PHE A 173 15.55 -9.34 -7.92
C PHE A 173 15.67 -8.30 -9.04
N HIS A 174 15.65 -7.00 -8.70
CA HIS A 174 15.81 -5.93 -9.69
C HIS A 174 17.18 -5.94 -10.37
N THR A 175 18.26 -6.22 -9.62
CA THR A 175 19.59 -6.41 -10.20
C THR A 175 19.61 -7.55 -11.22
N LEU A 176 19.04 -8.70 -10.86
CA LEU A 176 19.00 -9.86 -11.74
C LEU A 176 18.12 -9.61 -12.98
N LEU A 177 16.97 -8.97 -12.81
CA LEU A 177 16.07 -8.64 -13.91
C LEU A 177 16.70 -7.64 -14.92
N ALA A 178 17.54 -6.73 -14.41
CA ALA A 178 18.28 -5.80 -15.25
C ALA A 178 19.40 -6.52 -16.03
N GLN A 179 20.14 -7.42 -15.38
CA GLN A 179 21.35 -8.07 -15.91
C GLN A 179 21.08 -9.28 -16.81
N GLN A 180 20.02 -10.04 -16.54
CA GLN A 180 19.69 -11.30 -17.24
C GLN A 180 18.17 -11.46 -17.45
N PRO A 181 17.50 -10.50 -18.11
CA PRO A 181 16.06 -10.58 -18.37
C PRO A 181 15.63 -11.86 -19.11
N GLU A 182 16.48 -12.40 -19.98
CA GLU A 182 16.24 -13.62 -20.75
C GLU A 182 16.06 -14.85 -19.87
N SER A 183 16.69 -14.88 -18.69
CA SER A 183 16.48 -15.96 -17.72
C SER A 183 15.08 -15.91 -17.09
N PHE A 184 14.52 -14.72 -16.92
CA PHE A 184 13.14 -14.54 -16.46
C PHE A 184 12.14 -14.84 -17.58
N ASP A 185 12.45 -14.48 -18.84
CA ASP A 185 11.68 -14.89 -20.02
C ASP A 185 11.57 -16.41 -20.10
N LEU A 186 12.69 -17.12 -19.96
CA LEU A 186 12.71 -18.58 -19.92
C LEU A 186 11.82 -19.13 -18.80
N ALA A 187 11.90 -18.58 -17.60
CA ALA A 187 11.05 -19.02 -16.50
C ALA A 187 9.55 -18.81 -16.83
N LEU A 188 9.19 -17.62 -17.32
CA LEU A 188 7.81 -17.27 -17.67
C LEU A 188 7.27 -18.06 -18.85
N SER A 189 8.11 -18.52 -19.78
CA SER A 189 7.71 -19.36 -20.92
C SER A 189 7.05 -20.68 -20.51
N HIS A 190 7.27 -21.13 -19.26
CA HIS A 190 6.62 -22.33 -18.73
C HIS A 190 5.15 -22.13 -18.35
N ILE A 191 4.69 -20.87 -18.27
CA ILE A 191 3.30 -20.51 -17.99
C ILE A 191 2.60 -20.22 -19.33
N PRO A 192 1.47 -20.87 -19.64
CA PRO A 192 0.77 -20.65 -20.91
C PRO A 192 0.12 -19.25 -20.99
N GLU A 193 0.03 -18.72 -22.20
CA GLU A 193 -0.61 -17.40 -22.47
C GLU A 193 -2.12 -17.40 -22.22
N SER A 194 -2.77 -18.54 -22.41
CA SER A 194 -4.22 -18.71 -22.25
C SER A 194 -4.55 -20.10 -21.69
N GLY A 195 -5.81 -20.30 -21.30
CA GLY A 195 -6.28 -21.55 -20.71
C GLY A 195 -5.69 -21.82 -19.33
N ASP A 196 -5.91 -23.03 -18.81
CA ASP A 196 -5.51 -23.36 -17.44
C ASP A 196 -4.00 -23.49 -17.27
N VAL A 197 -3.51 -23.02 -16.13
CA VAL A 197 -2.14 -23.30 -15.67
C VAL A 197 -2.14 -24.60 -14.86
N THR A 198 -1.37 -25.59 -15.31
CA THR A 198 -1.23 -26.88 -14.64
C THR A 198 -0.16 -26.84 -13.53
N PRO A 199 -0.23 -27.72 -12.52
CA PRO A 199 0.82 -27.82 -11.49
C PRO A 199 2.22 -28.07 -12.08
N LYS A 200 2.32 -28.86 -13.16
CA LYS A 200 3.58 -29.15 -13.83
C LYS A 200 4.18 -27.91 -14.50
N GLN A 201 3.36 -27.08 -15.12
CA GLN A 201 3.80 -25.80 -15.73
C GLN A 201 4.28 -24.83 -14.66
N TYR A 202 3.51 -24.67 -13.59
CA TYR A 202 3.91 -23.85 -12.44
C TYR A 202 5.24 -24.35 -11.83
N GLN A 203 5.40 -25.66 -11.61
CA GLN A 203 6.64 -26.20 -11.03
C GLN A 203 7.86 -25.96 -11.92
N LYS A 204 7.68 -26.00 -13.24
CA LYS A 204 8.75 -25.65 -14.20
C LYS A 204 9.14 -24.17 -14.08
N PHE A 205 8.16 -23.26 -13.99
CA PHE A 205 8.42 -21.84 -13.69
C PHE A 205 9.21 -21.69 -12.39
N VAL A 206 8.75 -22.31 -11.29
CA VAL A 206 9.42 -22.21 -9.98
C VAL A 206 10.86 -22.71 -10.05
N SER A 207 11.09 -23.84 -10.73
CA SER A 207 12.42 -24.41 -10.88
C SER A 207 13.35 -23.51 -11.68
N ALA A 208 12.86 -22.92 -12.78
CA ALA A 208 13.61 -21.97 -13.59
C ALA A 208 13.90 -20.67 -12.82
N TYR A 209 12.88 -20.08 -12.18
CA TYR A 209 13.00 -18.86 -11.38
C TYR A 209 13.98 -19.03 -10.21
N LYS A 210 13.89 -20.12 -9.45
CA LYS A 210 14.81 -20.41 -8.34
C LYS A 210 16.27 -20.49 -8.81
N LYS A 211 16.52 -21.07 -9.99
CA LYS A 211 17.87 -21.19 -10.57
C LYS A 211 18.54 -19.83 -10.80
N ILE A 212 17.77 -18.80 -11.14
CA ILE A 212 18.28 -17.43 -11.36
C ILE A 212 18.97 -16.91 -10.09
N PHE A 213 18.36 -17.10 -8.94
CA PHE A 213 18.86 -16.61 -7.65
C PHE A 213 19.96 -17.51 -7.07
N THR A 214 19.83 -18.84 -7.19
CA THR A 214 20.86 -19.75 -6.67
C THR A 214 22.20 -19.61 -7.41
N ARG A 215 22.19 -19.14 -8.66
CA ARG A 215 23.40 -18.84 -9.44
C ARG A 215 24.01 -17.48 -9.12
N TYR A 216 23.28 -16.59 -8.46
CA TYR A 216 23.79 -15.28 -8.06
C TYR A 216 24.57 -15.40 -6.76
N THR A 217 25.91 -15.40 -6.87
CA THR A 217 26.81 -15.63 -5.73
C THR A 217 27.58 -14.40 -5.28
N VAL A 218 27.22 -13.20 -5.76
CA VAL A 218 27.92 -11.95 -5.45
C VAL A 218 27.81 -11.59 -3.97
N GLU A 219 26.59 -11.64 -3.41
CA GLU A 219 26.35 -11.32 -2.00
C GLU A 219 26.54 -12.54 -1.08
N LYS A 220 26.22 -13.75 -1.58
CA LYS A 220 26.33 -15.02 -0.84
C LYS A 220 26.93 -16.11 -1.70
N LYS A 221 28.05 -16.70 -1.26
CA LYS A 221 28.74 -17.80 -1.99
C LYS A 221 27.83 -19.01 -2.26
N SER A 222 26.86 -19.28 -1.38
CA SER A 222 25.90 -20.37 -1.52
C SER A 222 24.74 -20.08 -2.50
N GLY A 223 24.70 -18.89 -3.10
CA GLY A 223 23.57 -18.40 -3.87
C GLY A 223 22.50 -17.73 -3.00
N GLU A 224 21.61 -16.99 -3.66
CA GLU A 224 20.47 -16.32 -3.02
C GLU A 224 19.22 -17.19 -2.99
N LYS A 225 18.38 -16.97 -1.97
CA LYS A 225 17.04 -17.56 -1.92
C LYS A 225 16.10 -16.73 -2.78
N ALA A 226 15.42 -17.38 -3.73
CA ALA A 226 14.45 -16.72 -4.60
C ALA A 226 13.21 -16.27 -3.81
N PRO A 227 12.89 -14.97 -3.73
CA PRO A 227 11.73 -14.47 -2.99
C PRO A 227 10.44 -14.75 -3.76
N LEU A 228 9.37 -15.11 -3.03
CA LEU A 228 8.06 -15.41 -3.59
C LEU A 228 7.35 -14.16 -4.13
N ALA A 229 7.39 -13.05 -3.40
CA ALA A 229 6.64 -11.84 -3.76
C ALA A 229 6.93 -11.35 -5.20
N PRO A 230 8.20 -11.13 -5.63
CA PRO A 230 8.48 -10.78 -7.02
C PRO A 230 8.07 -11.85 -8.03
N ALA A 231 8.16 -13.14 -7.69
CA ALA A 231 7.72 -14.21 -8.56
C ALA A 231 6.22 -14.13 -8.83
N THR A 232 5.41 -13.95 -7.78
CA THR A 232 3.95 -13.82 -7.89
C THR A 232 3.54 -12.55 -8.63
N ARG A 233 4.33 -11.46 -8.52
CA ARG A 233 4.15 -10.27 -9.34
C ARG A 233 4.32 -10.57 -10.83
N LEU A 234 5.43 -11.22 -11.22
CA LEU A 234 5.66 -11.59 -12.62
C LEU A 234 4.55 -12.50 -13.16
N LEU A 235 4.13 -13.48 -12.37
CA LEU A 235 3.04 -14.39 -12.71
C LEU A 235 1.71 -13.64 -12.90
N ALA A 236 1.37 -12.74 -11.99
CA ALA A 236 0.14 -11.94 -12.07
C ALA A 236 0.13 -10.98 -13.25
N MET A 237 1.27 -10.42 -13.66
CA MET A 237 1.33 -9.60 -14.87
C MET A 237 1.24 -10.43 -16.16
N LYS A 238 1.67 -11.70 -16.12
CA LYS A 238 1.50 -12.62 -17.26
C LYS A 238 0.06 -13.15 -17.36
N ARG A 239 -0.52 -13.56 -16.24
CA ARG A 239 -1.84 -14.21 -16.11
C ARG A 239 -2.60 -13.64 -14.91
N PRO A 240 -3.15 -12.41 -15.02
CA PRO A 240 -3.88 -11.75 -13.94
C PRO A 240 -5.20 -12.46 -13.60
N ASP A 241 -5.69 -13.33 -14.49
CA ASP A 241 -6.82 -14.22 -14.27
C ASP A 241 -6.47 -15.46 -13.43
N GLN A 242 -5.18 -15.81 -13.28
CA GLN A 242 -4.75 -17.05 -12.62
C GLN A 242 -4.04 -16.86 -11.29
N PHE A 243 -3.38 -15.71 -11.10
CA PHE A 243 -2.46 -15.50 -9.98
C PHE A 243 -2.76 -14.25 -9.18
N ILE A 244 -2.58 -14.36 -7.86
CA ILE A 244 -2.58 -13.23 -6.94
C ILE A 244 -1.15 -12.76 -6.72
N ALA A 245 -0.90 -11.47 -6.88
CA ALA A 245 0.38 -10.87 -6.51
C ALA A 245 0.49 -10.67 -4.99
N LEU A 246 1.55 -11.24 -4.39
CA LEU A 246 1.78 -11.19 -2.94
C LEU A 246 2.81 -10.13 -2.53
N THR A 247 2.65 -9.65 -1.30
CA THR A 247 3.71 -9.02 -0.50
C THR A 247 3.77 -9.72 0.85
N ASN A 248 4.82 -9.51 1.63
CA ASN A 248 4.91 -10.07 2.99
C ASN A 248 3.74 -9.64 3.88
N ALA A 249 3.24 -8.41 3.69
CA ALA A 249 2.08 -7.90 4.41
C ALA A 249 0.78 -8.59 3.97
N LYS A 250 0.63 -8.90 2.67
CA LYS A 250 -0.57 -9.54 2.13
C LYS A 250 -0.71 -11.02 2.52
N ILE A 251 0.40 -11.74 2.68
CA ILE A 251 0.37 -13.19 2.97
C ILE A 251 -0.46 -13.47 4.21
N ASP A 252 -0.21 -12.76 5.31
CA ASP A 252 -0.89 -13.00 6.58
C ASP A 252 -2.41 -12.75 6.47
N VAL A 253 -2.78 -11.60 5.90
CA VAL A 253 -4.18 -11.19 5.72
C VAL A 253 -4.93 -12.20 4.83
N LEU A 254 -4.35 -12.57 3.68
CA LEU A 254 -4.97 -13.52 2.76
C LEU A 254 -5.09 -14.92 3.39
N CYS A 255 -4.07 -15.38 4.12
CA CYS A 255 -4.13 -16.69 4.76
C CYS A 255 -5.24 -16.73 5.82
N GLN A 256 -5.34 -15.71 6.66
CA GLN A 256 -6.41 -15.63 7.66
C GLN A 256 -7.79 -15.51 7.02
N GLY A 257 -7.97 -14.58 6.07
CA GLY A 257 -9.25 -14.32 5.41
C GLY A 257 -9.77 -15.49 4.57
N LEU A 258 -8.87 -16.23 3.93
CA LEU A 258 -9.22 -17.39 3.10
C LEU A 258 -9.17 -18.72 3.89
N SER A 259 -8.89 -18.68 5.19
CA SER A 259 -8.75 -19.86 6.06
C SER A 259 -7.69 -20.86 5.58
N ILE A 260 -6.53 -20.33 5.17
CA ILE A 260 -5.36 -21.08 4.71
C ILE A 260 -4.29 -21.05 5.80
N ALA A 261 -3.55 -22.15 5.96
CA ALA A 261 -2.39 -22.19 6.85
C ALA A 261 -1.33 -21.17 6.40
N LYS A 262 -0.84 -20.35 7.33
CA LYS A 262 0.16 -19.33 7.02
C LYS A 262 1.45 -19.96 6.50
N PHE A 263 1.87 -19.51 5.32
CA PHE A 263 3.17 -19.88 4.73
C PHE A 263 4.14 -18.69 4.72
N ASN A 264 5.42 -18.97 4.48
CA ASN A 264 6.47 -17.96 4.49
C ASN A 264 6.77 -17.39 3.10
N ALA A 265 7.56 -16.30 3.05
CA ALA A 265 7.89 -15.57 1.82
C ALA A 265 8.77 -16.32 0.80
N PHE A 266 9.07 -17.60 1.03
CA PHE A 266 9.86 -18.47 0.15
C PHE A 266 9.15 -19.80 -0.16
N ASP A 267 7.90 -19.96 0.28
CA ASP A 267 7.13 -21.20 0.13
C ASP A 267 6.27 -21.17 -1.14
N PHE A 268 6.88 -21.57 -2.24
CA PHE A 268 6.22 -21.65 -3.54
C PHE A 268 5.19 -22.78 -3.64
N ASP A 269 5.33 -23.83 -2.84
CA ASP A 269 4.47 -25.00 -2.91
C ASP A 269 3.14 -24.71 -2.22
N SER A 270 3.19 -24.10 -1.03
CA SER A 270 1.98 -23.66 -0.30
C SER A 270 1.28 -22.51 -1.02
N TYR A 271 2.00 -21.61 -1.69
CA TYR A 271 1.36 -20.62 -2.57
C TYR A 271 0.53 -21.28 -3.66
N TRP A 272 1.06 -22.29 -4.36
CA TRP A 272 0.29 -22.91 -5.44
C TRP A 272 -0.82 -23.82 -4.92
N ARG A 273 -0.48 -24.75 -4.03
CA ARG A 273 -1.40 -25.76 -3.52
C ARG A 273 -2.50 -25.14 -2.66
N ASP A 274 -2.13 -24.24 -1.74
CA ASP A 274 -3.06 -23.76 -0.73
C ASP A 274 -3.69 -22.43 -1.15
N MET A 275 -2.92 -21.43 -1.60
CA MET A 275 -3.48 -20.14 -2.06
C MET A 275 -4.22 -20.27 -3.39
N ILE A 276 -3.52 -20.61 -4.47
CA ILE A 276 -4.13 -20.71 -5.80
C ILE A 276 -5.15 -21.86 -5.86
N GLY A 277 -4.84 -23.00 -5.21
CA GLY A 277 -5.78 -24.12 -5.08
C GLY A 277 -7.09 -23.72 -4.41
N THR A 278 -7.05 -22.94 -3.32
CA THR A 278 -8.27 -22.48 -2.64
C THR A 278 -9.10 -21.54 -3.53
N LEU A 279 -8.48 -20.55 -4.18
CA LEU A 279 -9.19 -19.62 -5.08
C LEU A 279 -9.92 -20.36 -6.21
N ARG A 280 -9.30 -21.41 -6.74
CA ARG A 280 -9.84 -22.27 -7.79
C ARG A 280 -11.09 -23.06 -7.36
N THR A 281 -11.45 -23.03 -6.09
CA THR A 281 -12.69 -23.65 -5.57
C THR A 281 -13.86 -22.67 -5.45
N PHE A 282 -13.62 -21.37 -5.60
CA PHE A 282 -14.65 -20.36 -5.35
C PHE A 282 -15.66 -20.29 -6.49
N ALA A 283 -16.92 -19.99 -6.18
CA ALA A 283 -18.00 -19.97 -7.17
C ALA A 283 -17.71 -18.98 -8.33
N TRP A 284 -17.23 -17.77 -8.00
CA TRP A 284 -16.84 -16.77 -9.01
C TRP A 284 -15.67 -17.21 -9.90
N TRP A 285 -14.83 -18.17 -9.47
CA TRP A 285 -13.72 -18.67 -10.29
C TRP A 285 -14.23 -19.46 -11.51
N HIS A 286 -15.32 -20.19 -11.32
CA HIS A 286 -15.93 -21.08 -12.32
C HIS A 286 -16.92 -20.38 -13.25
N GLN A 287 -17.05 -19.05 -13.12
CA GLN A 287 -17.86 -18.25 -14.02
C GLN A 287 -17.33 -18.35 -15.46
N ILE A 288 -18.23 -18.59 -16.41
CA ILE A 288 -17.92 -18.44 -17.84
C ILE A 288 -17.75 -16.97 -18.21
N GLU A 289 -16.91 -16.65 -19.19
CA GLU A 289 -16.69 -15.27 -19.62
C GLU A 289 -18.04 -14.53 -19.84
N PRO A 290 -18.31 -13.45 -19.10
CA PRO A 290 -19.55 -12.68 -19.26
C PRO A 290 -19.63 -11.98 -20.61
N GLU A 291 -20.86 -11.74 -21.08
CA GLU A 291 -21.10 -10.99 -22.33
C GLU A 291 -20.94 -9.47 -22.15
N ASP A 292 -21.20 -8.94 -20.95
CA ASP A 292 -21.01 -7.53 -20.64
C ASP A 292 -19.53 -7.15 -20.69
N GLU A 293 -19.18 -6.09 -21.42
CA GLU A 293 -17.78 -5.70 -21.66
C GLU A 293 -17.04 -5.34 -20.37
N ARG A 294 -17.72 -4.69 -19.41
CA ARG A 294 -17.11 -4.30 -18.14
C ARG A 294 -16.85 -5.53 -17.30
N GLU A 295 -17.82 -6.44 -17.19
CA GLU A 295 -17.63 -7.70 -16.49
C GLU A 295 -16.59 -8.61 -17.16
N ALA A 296 -16.57 -8.70 -18.48
CA ALA A 296 -15.56 -9.44 -19.23
C ALA A 296 -14.15 -8.93 -18.93
N LYS A 297 -13.97 -7.61 -18.86
CA LYS A 297 -12.69 -7.00 -18.45
C LYS A 297 -12.30 -7.42 -17.03
N LEU A 298 -13.23 -7.37 -16.08
CA LEU A 298 -12.96 -7.84 -14.71
C LEU A 298 -12.67 -9.35 -14.66
N TRP A 299 -13.36 -10.14 -15.48
CA TRP A 299 -13.19 -11.60 -15.56
C TRP A 299 -11.79 -11.98 -16.03
N GLN A 300 -11.25 -11.28 -17.02
CA GLN A 300 -9.90 -11.48 -17.56
C GLN A 300 -8.78 -11.14 -16.55
N VAL A 301 -9.11 -10.48 -15.44
CA VAL A 301 -8.14 -10.08 -14.40
C VAL A 301 -8.58 -10.50 -12.99
N ARG A 302 -9.59 -11.38 -12.90
CA ARG A 302 -10.32 -11.67 -11.66
C ARG A 302 -9.46 -12.12 -10.48
N ALA A 303 -8.39 -12.89 -10.72
CA ALA A 303 -7.56 -13.39 -9.63
C ALA A 303 -6.77 -12.24 -8.98
N VAL A 304 -6.14 -11.37 -9.77
CA VAL A 304 -5.33 -10.29 -9.22
C VAL A 304 -6.16 -9.26 -8.45
N LEU A 305 -7.46 -9.16 -8.76
CA LEU A 305 -8.42 -8.28 -8.07
C LEU A 305 -8.86 -8.77 -6.69
N VAL A 306 -8.52 -10.01 -6.29
CA VAL A 306 -8.86 -10.52 -4.95
C VAL A 306 -8.27 -9.64 -3.83
N ASP A 307 -7.19 -8.88 -4.11
CA ASP A 307 -6.64 -7.94 -3.13
C ASP A 307 -7.53 -6.71 -2.84
N LEU A 308 -8.58 -6.46 -3.63
CA LEU A 308 -9.59 -5.43 -3.36
C LEU A 308 -10.53 -5.80 -2.19
N PHE A 309 -10.50 -7.03 -1.72
CA PHE A 309 -11.20 -7.43 -0.50
C PHE A 309 -10.42 -7.07 0.78
N MET A 310 -9.22 -6.53 0.65
CA MET A 310 -8.54 -5.92 1.80
C MET A 310 -9.21 -4.59 2.13
N PHE A 311 -9.21 -4.23 3.40
CA PHE A 311 -9.67 -2.91 3.82
C PHE A 311 -8.81 -1.82 3.17
N ALA A 312 -9.46 -0.86 2.52
CA ALA A 312 -8.88 0.41 2.11
C ALA A 312 -9.68 1.55 2.73
N ASP A 313 -8.96 2.60 3.11
CA ASP A 313 -9.58 3.83 3.57
C ASP A 313 -9.70 4.85 2.46
N GLU A 314 -10.35 5.97 2.76
CA GLU A 314 -10.58 7.06 1.83
C GLU A 314 -9.29 7.66 1.26
N ASP A 315 -8.17 7.52 1.97
CA ASP A 315 -6.87 8.04 1.57
C ASP A 315 -6.07 7.07 0.67
N PHE A 316 -6.41 5.77 0.67
CA PHE A 316 -5.62 4.72 0.02
C PHE A 316 -5.33 5.02 -1.46
N ALA A 317 -6.36 5.38 -2.23
CA ALA A 317 -6.23 5.68 -3.66
C ALA A 317 -5.31 6.88 -3.93
N PHE A 318 -5.33 7.89 -3.04
CA PHE A 318 -4.51 9.09 -3.17
C PHE A 318 -3.02 8.84 -2.88
N GLY A 319 -2.68 7.68 -2.32
CA GLY A 319 -1.30 7.21 -2.14
C GLY A 319 -0.56 6.83 -3.42
N SER A 320 -1.22 6.86 -4.59
CA SER A 320 -0.64 6.54 -5.90
C SER A 320 0.64 7.33 -6.20
N ASN A 321 1.71 6.61 -6.59
CA ASN A 321 2.94 7.26 -7.06
C ASN A 321 2.72 8.08 -8.32
N TYR A 322 1.78 7.68 -9.19
CA TYR A 322 1.42 8.44 -10.38
C TYR A 322 0.85 9.81 -9.99
N LEU A 323 -0.15 9.84 -9.10
CA LEU A 323 -0.77 11.09 -8.62
C LEU A 323 0.29 11.99 -8.00
N ARG A 324 1.15 11.44 -7.13
CA ARG A 324 2.26 12.17 -6.51
C ARG A 324 3.20 12.81 -7.54
N ILE A 325 3.59 12.07 -8.59
CA ILE A 325 4.50 12.58 -9.64
C ILE A 325 3.80 13.63 -10.51
N ARG A 326 2.56 13.36 -10.93
CA ARG A 326 1.73 14.28 -11.71
C ARG A 326 1.56 15.60 -10.99
N ASP A 327 1.11 15.57 -9.74
CA ASP A 327 0.78 16.77 -8.97
C ASP A 327 2.04 17.58 -8.65
N LYS A 328 3.16 16.90 -8.34
CA LYS A 328 4.47 17.56 -8.20
C LYS A 328 4.87 18.31 -9.49
N LYS A 329 4.65 17.71 -10.66
CA LYS A 329 4.98 18.34 -11.94
C LYS A 329 4.03 19.49 -12.27
N LEU A 330 2.72 19.30 -12.14
CA LEU A 330 1.73 20.35 -12.41
C LEU A 330 1.90 21.56 -11.48
N ASN A 331 2.20 21.33 -10.20
CA ASN A 331 2.46 22.40 -9.25
C ASN A 331 3.78 23.12 -9.52
N SER A 332 4.81 22.42 -10.01
CA SER A 332 6.06 23.06 -10.45
C SER A 332 5.83 24.00 -11.64
N VAL A 333 5.00 23.61 -12.61
CA VAL A 333 4.64 24.47 -13.76
C VAL A 333 3.86 25.70 -13.31
N LYS A 334 2.88 25.54 -12.41
CA LYS A 334 2.14 26.67 -11.81
C LYS A 334 3.05 27.62 -11.01
N SER A 335 4.05 27.08 -10.30
CA SER A 335 5.06 27.88 -9.60
C SER A 335 5.98 28.64 -10.57
N THR A 336 6.26 28.07 -11.74
CA THR A 336 7.11 28.70 -12.77
C THR A 336 6.38 29.87 -13.43
N TYR A 337 5.06 29.74 -13.66
CA TYR A 337 4.20 30.83 -14.15
C TYR A 337 3.99 31.97 -13.13
N LYS A 338 4.19 31.70 -11.83
CA LYS A 338 4.09 32.69 -10.74
C LYS A 338 5.44 33.14 -10.16
N SER A 339 6.56 32.81 -10.81
CA SER A 339 7.89 33.14 -10.27
C SER A 339 8.86 33.64 -11.34
N THR A 340 8.74 34.93 -11.67
CA THR A 340 9.91 35.79 -11.88
C THR A 340 10.49 36.21 -10.51
N ARG A 341 10.75 35.25 -9.61
CA ARG A 341 11.53 35.49 -8.39
C ARG A 341 12.83 34.70 -8.45
N ARG A 342 13.90 35.49 -8.33
CA ARG A 342 15.34 35.14 -8.33
C ARG A 342 15.62 33.86 -7.55
N SER A 343 16.63 33.12 -8.00
CA SER A 343 17.18 31.96 -7.30
C SER A 343 17.39 32.28 -5.82
N ARG A 344 16.86 31.42 -4.95
CA ARG A 344 16.98 31.54 -3.50
C ARG A 344 18.43 31.21 -3.13
N VAL A 345 19.28 32.23 -3.05
CA VAL A 345 20.57 32.15 -2.36
C VAL A 345 20.25 31.84 -0.89
N LYS A 346 20.86 30.80 -0.32
CA LYS A 346 20.77 30.54 1.12
C LYS A 346 21.44 31.71 1.83
N LEU A 347 20.63 32.53 2.49
CA LEU A 347 21.11 33.63 3.33
C LEU A 347 21.88 33.04 4.52
N THR A 348 22.96 33.70 4.89
CA THR A 348 23.75 33.43 6.11
C THR A 348 22.92 33.72 7.36
N HIS A 349 23.33 33.17 8.51
CA HIS A 349 22.62 33.38 9.77
C HIS A 349 22.53 34.87 10.14
N GLU A 350 23.55 35.65 9.77
CA GLU A 350 23.60 37.10 9.88
C GLU A 350 22.55 37.78 9.01
N GLU A 351 22.47 37.42 7.73
CA GLU A 351 21.50 38.00 6.78
C GLU A 351 20.06 37.64 7.16
N VAL A 352 19.82 36.44 7.71
CA VAL A 352 18.49 36.03 8.21
C VAL A 352 18.06 36.90 9.42
N VAL A 353 18.99 37.19 10.33
CA VAL A 353 18.72 38.05 11.50
C VAL A 353 18.49 39.50 11.08
N GLU A 354 19.31 40.03 10.17
CA GLU A 354 19.14 41.40 9.67
C GLU A 354 17.85 41.57 8.90
N GLN A 355 17.47 40.59 8.08
CA GLN A 355 16.19 40.61 7.38
C GLN A 355 15.00 40.58 8.35
N ALA A 356 15.10 39.83 9.45
CA ALA A 356 14.04 39.75 10.46
C ALA A 356 13.91 41.04 11.28
N LEU A 357 15.03 41.68 11.63
CA LEU A 357 15.04 42.95 12.36
C LEU A 357 14.64 44.16 11.49
N ALA A 358 14.80 44.06 10.17
CA ALA A 358 14.39 45.10 9.22
C ALA A 358 12.88 45.09 8.89
N GLN A 359 12.10 44.14 9.43
CA GLN A 359 10.65 44.12 9.23
C GLN A 359 9.96 45.24 10.04
N GLU A 360 8.99 45.90 9.43
CA GLU A 360 8.19 46.94 10.10
C GLU A 360 7.42 46.34 11.30
N GLY A 361 7.44 47.02 12.45
CA GLY A 361 6.75 46.58 13.68
C GLY A 361 7.60 45.75 14.65
N ILE A 362 8.93 45.73 14.51
CA ILE A 362 9.85 45.16 15.51
C ILE A 362 10.13 46.20 16.60
N PRO A 363 9.81 45.94 17.89
CA PRO A 363 10.06 46.87 19.00
C PRO A 363 11.55 47.21 19.20
N ASP A 364 11.86 48.41 19.66
CA ASP A 364 13.24 48.92 19.85
C ASP A 364 14.10 48.05 20.78
N TYR A 365 13.48 47.42 21.79
CA TYR A 365 14.19 46.50 22.70
C TYR A 365 14.59 45.19 22.01
N VAL A 366 13.89 44.76 20.93
CA VAL A 366 14.28 43.60 20.13
C VAL A 366 15.42 43.99 19.17
N GLN A 367 15.38 45.20 18.62
CA GLN A 367 16.44 45.72 17.74
C GLN A 367 17.78 45.88 18.47
N THR A 368 17.76 46.36 19.71
CA THR A 368 18.95 46.55 20.55
C THR A 368 19.59 45.23 21.03
N ASN A 369 18.87 44.10 20.95
CA ASN A 369 19.35 42.77 21.36
C ASN A 369 19.80 41.87 20.19
N ARG A 370 20.16 42.47 19.04
CA ARG A 370 20.62 41.78 17.83
C ARG A 370 21.63 40.65 18.09
N ASP A 371 22.66 40.91 18.88
CA ASP A 371 23.76 39.96 19.08
C ASP A 371 23.31 38.72 19.87
N THR A 372 22.35 38.89 20.77
CA THR A 372 21.71 37.78 21.51
C THR A 372 20.87 36.91 20.57
N ILE A 373 20.09 37.53 19.67
CA ILE A 373 19.29 36.82 18.66
C ILE A 373 20.20 36.05 17.72
N LEU A 374 21.25 36.68 17.20
CA LEU A 374 22.22 36.06 16.32
C LEU A 374 22.92 34.86 16.96
N LYS A 375 23.27 34.95 18.24
CA LYS A 375 23.86 33.83 18.99
C LYS A 375 22.92 32.63 19.10
N GLN A 376 21.63 32.87 19.36
CA GLN A 376 20.63 31.79 19.44
C GLN A 376 20.36 31.15 18.07
N VAL A 377 20.38 31.95 17.00
CA VAL A 377 20.16 31.48 15.62
C VAL A 377 21.35 30.67 15.13
N LYS A 378 22.58 31.09 15.45
CA LYS A 378 23.80 30.29 15.23
C LYS A 378 23.80 28.98 16.03
N ALA A 379 23.11 28.94 17.17
CA ALA A 379 22.89 27.73 17.95
C ALA A 379 21.78 26.82 17.38
N GLY A 380 21.22 27.15 16.21
CA GLY A 380 20.26 26.33 15.48
C GLY A 380 18.79 26.62 15.78
N LYS A 381 18.48 27.71 16.51
CA LYS A 381 17.09 28.12 16.76
C LYS A 381 16.57 28.99 15.62
N ASP A 382 15.27 28.89 15.37
CA ASP A 382 14.59 29.71 14.37
C ASP A 382 14.49 31.18 14.80
N VAL A 383 14.70 32.11 13.85
CA VAL A 383 14.79 33.56 14.13
C VAL A 383 13.45 34.12 14.63
N GLU A 384 12.33 33.66 14.07
CA GLU A 384 10.99 34.12 14.44
C GLU A 384 10.61 33.60 15.82
N HIS A 385 11.00 32.37 16.13
CA HIS A 385 10.82 31.79 17.47
C HIS A 385 11.58 32.59 18.54
N VAL A 386 12.83 32.97 18.28
CA VAL A 386 13.64 33.77 19.22
C VAL A 386 13.06 35.17 19.42
N ILE A 387 12.63 35.84 18.34
CA ILE A 387 11.97 37.16 18.43
C ILE A 387 10.63 37.06 19.18
N GLY A 388 9.86 36.00 18.96
CA GLY A 388 8.62 35.73 19.68
C GLY A 388 8.82 35.55 21.20
N LEU A 389 9.88 34.83 21.60
CA LEU A 389 10.26 34.69 23.00
C LEU A 389 10.67 36.03 23.61
N MET A 390 11.46 36.84 22.90
CA MET A 390 11.84 38.17 23.39
C MET A 390 10.62 39.08 23.58
N ARG A 391 9.65 39.01 22.67
CA ARG A 391 8.37 39.73 22.81
C ARG A 391 7.55 39.26 24.01
N ALA A 392 7.56 37.97 24.32
CA ALA A 392 6.83 37.44 25.47
C ALA A 392 7.49 37.75 26.83
N ILE A 393 8.82 37.96 26.84
CA ILE A 393 9.59 38.22 28.07
C ILE A 393 9.67 39.72 28.39
N PHE A 394 9.77 40.57 27.37
CA PHE A 394 10.05 42.00 27.51
C PHE A 394 8.96 42.92 26.93
N GLY A 395 7.95 42.36 26.26
CA GLY A 395 6.87 43.09 25.59
C GLY A 395 5.58 43.19 26.38
#